data_AF-A0A522QKJ2-F1
#
_entry.id   AF-A0A522QKJ2-F1
#
_cell.length_a   1.000
_cell.length_b   1.000
_cell.length_c   1.000
_cell.angle_alpha   90.00
_cell.angle_beta   90.00
_cell.angle_gamma   90.00
#
_symmetry.space_group_name_H-M   'P 1'
#
loop_
_entity.id
_entity.type
_entity.pdbx_description
1 polymer ?
#
loop_
_entity_poly.entity_id
_entity_poly.type
_entity_poly.pdbx_seq_one_letter_code
_entity_poly.pdbx_strand_id
1 'polypeptide(L)'
;MPKGVTPQAPRRLIPMLVILVVVVAAFALAPRVYSNQLLLFNTIVYLVLAQGLNIIYGFTGYLPFGYVGFFGAGAYGFSLAVIHWHTPPLAALA
;
A
#
# COMPACT_ATOMS: atom_id res chain seq x y z
N MET A 1 24.65 13.58 35.55
CA MET A 1 25.24 12.76 34.47
C MET A 1 24.22 12.63 33.33
N PRO A 2 24.47 13.23 32.15
CA PRO A 2 23.62 13.05 30.98
C PRO A 2 23.77 11.62 30.44
N LYS A 3 22.65 10.93 30.22
CA LYS A 3 22.62 9.58 29.65
C LYS A 3 23.06 9.66 28.19
N GLY A 4 24.13 8.94 27.85
CA GLY A 4 24.65 8.85 26.48
C GLY A 4 23.57 8.32 25.53
N VAL A 5 23.24 9.11 24.52
CA VAL A 5 22.34 8.71 23.43
C VAL A 5 23.10 7.70 22.57
N THR A 6 22.93 6.41 22.84
CA THR A 6 23.38 5.34 21.93
C THR A 6 22.60 5.44 20.62
N PRO A 7 23.24 5.47 19.44
CA PRO A 7 22.55 5.45 18.15
C PRO A 7 21.83 4.11 17.92
N GLN A 8 20.54 4.01 18.27
CA GLN A 8 19.72 2.80 18.05
C GLN A 8 19.14 2.71 16.62
N ALA A 9 19.51 3.63 15.72
CA ALA A 9 18.93 3.79 14.38
C ALA A 9 18.97 2.53 13.47
N PRO A 10 20.05 1.72 13.40
CA PRO A 10 20.08 0.59 12.47
C PRO A 10 19.25 -0.62 12.96
N ARG A 11 19.01 -0.77 14.27
CA ARG A 11 18.36 -1.96 14.83
C ARG A 11 16.84 -1.99 14.59
N ARG A 12 16.21 -0.84 14.34
CA ARG A 12 14.76 -0.74 14.04
C ARG A 12 14.43 -0.87 12.55
N LEU A 13 15.41 -0.68 11.67
CA LEU A 13 15.22 -0.81 10.21
C LEU A 13 15.08 -2.27 9.78
N ILE A 14 15.88 -3.16 10.39
CA ILE A 14 15.87 -4.60 10.09
C ILE A 14 14.46 -5.20 10.26
N PRO A 15 13.76 -5.05 11.40
CA PRO A 15 12.42 -5.62 11.54
C PRO A 15 11.39 -4.99 10.58
N MET A 16 11.49 -3.70 10.25
CA MET A 16 10.60 -3.08 9.26
C MET A 16 10.82 -3.65 7.86
N LEU A 17 12.08 -3.84 7.46
CA LEU A 17 12.42 -4.46 6.18
C LEU A 17 11.97 -5.92 6.12
N VAL A 18 12.11 -6.68 7.21
CA VAL A 18 11.61 -8.05 7.30
C VAL A 18 10.09 -8.08 7.12
N ILE A 19 9.35 -7.21 7.80
CA ILE A 19 7.89 -7.12 7.66
C ILE A 19 7.51 -6.79 6.21
N LEU A 20 8.18 -5.80 5.60
CA LEU A 20 7.94 -5.42 4.21
C LEU A 20 8.16 -6.60 3.26
N VAL A 21 9.29 -7.30 3.39
CA VAL A 21 9.63 -8.46 2.55
C VAL A 21 8.61 -9.58 2.73
N VAL A 22 8.20 -9.88 3.97
CA VAL A 22 7.20 -10.91 4.25
C VAL A 22 5.85 -10.56 3.62
N VAL A 23 5.40 -9.31 3.74
CA VAL A 23 4.13 -8.86 3.14
C VAL A 23 4.20 -8.95 1.61
N VAL A 24 5.28 -8.49 0.99
CA VAL A 24 5.47 -8.57 -0.46
C VAL A 24 5.50 -10.02 -0.94
N ALA A 25 6.25 -10.89 -0.25
CA ALA A 25 6.31 -12.31 -0.58
C ALA A 25 4.94 -13.00 -0.43
N ALA A 26 4.20 -12.66 0.62
CA ALA A 26 2.85 -13.19 0.83
C ALA A 26 1.91 -12.81 -0.33
N PHE A 27 1.90 -11.55 -0.76
CA PHE A 27 1.07 -11.10 -1.89
C PHE A 27 1.55 -11.62 -3.25
N ALA A 28 2.85 -11.88 -3.43
CA ALA A 28 3.37 -12.49 -4.65
C ALA A 28 2.99 -13.99 -4.76
N LEU A 29 2.89 -14.69 -3.63
CA LEU A 29 2.51 -16.11 -3.57
C LEU A 29 0.99 -16.31 -3.47
N ALA A 30 0.23 -15.33 -2.98
CA ALA A 30 -1.21 -15.43 -2.77
C ALA A 30 -2.00 -15.87 -4.03
N PRO A 31 -1.73 -15.36 -5.25
CA PRO A 31 -2.44 -15.79 -6.45
C PRO A 31 -2.24 -17.28 -6.81
N ARG A 32 -1.18 -17.92 -6.30
CA ARG A 32 -0.91 -19.35 -6.54
C ARG A 32 -1.70 -20.26 -5.62
N VAL A 33 -2.06 -19.77 -4.43
CA VAL A 33 -2.77 -20.55 -3.40
C VAL A 33 -4.26 -20.23 -3.40
N TYR A 34 -4.64 -19.04 -3.84
CA TYR A 34 -6.00 -18.53 -3.76
C TYR A 34 -6.53 -18.10 -5.13
N SER A 35 -7.64 -18.71 -5.56
CA SER A 35 -8.17 -18.57 -6.91
C SER A 35 -8.88 -17.23 -7.17
N ASN A 36 -9.41 -16.56 -6.14
CA ASN A 36 -10.16 -15.32 -6.32
C ASN A 36 -9.22 -14.11 -6.38
N GLN A 37 -8.70 -13.90 -7.59
CA GLN A 37 -7.78 -12.80 -7.92
C GLN A 37 -8.40 -11.41 -7.71
N LEU A 38 -9.72 -11.28 -7.90
CA LEU A 38 -10.42 -10.01 -7.72
C LEU A 38 -10.42 -9.57 -6.25
N LEU A 39 -10.58 -10.53 -5.32
CA LEU A 39 -10.47 -10.26 -3.89
C LEU A 39 -9.04 -9.84 -3.52
N LEU A 40 -8.03 -10.56 -4.02
CA LEU A 40 -6.62 -10.24 -3.75
C LEU A 40 -6.26 -8.83 -4.26
N PHE A 41 -6.72 -8.50 -5.47
CA PHE A 41 -6.52 -7.18 -6.06
C PHE A 41 -7.19 -6.08 -5.20
N ASN A 42 -8.47 -6.23 -4.86
CA ASN A 42 -9.18 -5.25 -4.02
C ASN A 42 -8.53 -5.11 -2.64
N THR A 43 -8.02 -6.21 -2.07
CA THR A 43 -7.32 -6.18 -0.78
C THR A 43 -6.08 -5.28 -0.84
N ILE A 44 -5.28 -5.38 -1.90
CA ILE A 44 -4.10 -4.50 -2.09
C ILE A 44 -4.55 -3.04 -2.26
N VAL A 45 -5.59 -2.79 -3.05
CA VAL A 45 -6.15 -1.44 -3.26
C VAL A 45 -6.55 -0.82 -1.90
N TYR A 46 -7.33 -1.52 -1.07
CA TYR A 46 -7.72 -1.00 0.24
C TYR A 46 -6.56 -0.91 1.24
N LEU A 47 -5.55 -1.79 1.15
CA LEU A 47 -4.34 -1.69 1.96
C LEU A 47 -3.56 -0.41 1.66
N VAL A 48 -3.43 -0.04 0.39
CA VAL A 48 -2.77 1.21 -0.02
C VAL A 48 -3.55 2.41 0.51
N LEU A 49 -4.88 2.40 0.39
CA LEU A 49 -5.75 3.43 0.97
C LEU A 49 -5.53 3.58 2.48
N ALA A 50 -5.55 2.46 3.22
CA ALA A 50 -5.35 2.46 4.67
C ALA A 50 -3.96 2.96 5.06
N GLN A 51 -2.91 2.59 4.32
CA GLN A 51 -1.55 3.07 4.56
C GLN A 51 -1.40 4.57 4.31
N GLY A 52 -1.99 5.10 3.23
CA GLY A 52 -1.96 6.55 2.98
C GLY A 52 -2.63 7.35 4.11
N LEU A 53 -3.77 6.86 4.61
CA LEU A 53 -4.40 7.43 5.80
C LEU A 53 -3.50 7.31 7.04
N ASN A 54 -2.91 6.14 7.29
CA ASN A 54 -2.03 5.92 8.45
C ASN A 54 -0.80 6.84 8.43
N ILE A 55 -0.22 7.11 7.26
CA ILE A 55 0.92 8.01 7.11
C ILE A 55 0.49 9.46 7.35
N ILE A 56 -0.52 9.95 6.64
CA ILE A 56 -0.95 11.35 6.76
C ILE A 56 -1.44 11.63 8.18
N TYR A 57 -2.38 10.82 8.66
CA TYR A 57 -2.96 10.99 9.98
C TYR A 57 -1.94 10.71 11.09
N GLY A 58 -1.09 9.67 10.92
CA GLY A 58 -0.11 9.28 11.93
C GLY A 58 1.03 10.28 12.13
N PHE A 59 1.49 10.96 11.08
CA PHE A 59 2.58 11.94 11.19
C PHE A 59 2.11 13.38 11.37
N THR A 60 0.94 13.75 10.82
CA THR A 60 0.47 15.14 10.84
C THR A 60 -0.70 15.38 11.79
N GLY A 61 -1.42 14.31 12.20
CA GLY A 61 -2.67 14.42 12.96
C GLY A 61 -3.86 14.96 12.16
N TYR A 62 -3.67 15.31 10.88
CA TYR A 62 -4.70 15.84 10.01
C TYR A 62 -5.46 14.70 9.31
N LEU A 63 -6.79 14.78 9.29
CA LEU A 63 -7.64 13.82 8.57
C LEU A 63 -7.93 14.33 7.15
N PRO A 64 -7.38 13.70 6.10
CA PRO A 64 -7.56 14.19 4.74
C PRO A 64 -8.91 13.75 4.15
N PHE A 65 -9.95 14.57 4.31
CA PHE A 65 -11.31 14.25 3.86
C PHE A 65 -11.43 13.99 2.36
N GLY A 66 -10.64 14.68 1.53
CA GLY A 66 -10.64 14.49 0.08
C GLY A 66 -9.89 13.24 -0.40
N TYR A 67 -9.04 12.64 0.45
CA TYR A 67 -8.12 11.57 0.04
C TYR A 67 -8.86 10.35 -0.53
N VAL A 68 -9.90 9.89 0.15
CA VAL A 68 -10.68 8.72 -0.27
C VAL A 68 -11.41 8.98 -1.59
N GLY A 69 -11.88 10.22 -1.80
CA GLY A 69 -12.55 10.63 -3.05
C GLY A 69 -11.61 10.60 -4.25
N PHE A 70 -10.42 11.19 -4.13
CA PHE A 70 -9.41 11.15 -5.19
C PHE A 70 -8.86 9.74 -5.43
N PHE A 71 -8.67 8.96 -4.36
CA PHE A 71 -8.28 7.55 -4.47
C PHE A 71 -9.31 6.74 -5.26
N GLY A 72 -10.60 6.90 -4.92
CA GLY A 72 -11.70 6.22 -5.61
C GLY A 72 -11.82 6.63 -7.08
N ALA A 73 -11.68 7.93 -7.38
CA ALA A 73 -11.68 8.43 -8.76
C ALA A 73 -10.53 7.85 -9.59
N GLY A 74 -9.33 7.74 -9.01
CA GLY A 74 -8.18 7.10 -9.66
C GLY A 74 -8.39 5.60 -9.88
N ALA A 75 -8.87 4.87 -8.88
CA ALA A 75 -9.18 3.44 -9.02
C ALA A 75 -10.27 3.17 -10.07
N TYR A 76 -11.27 4.05 -10.15
CA TYR A 76 -12.30 3.98 -11.18
C TYR A 76 -11.73 4.27 -12.57
N GLY A 77 -10.90 5.31 -12.72
CA GLY A 77 -10.19 5.60 -13.97
C GLY A 77 -9.32 4.44 -14.44
N PHE A 78 -8.56 3.83 -13.52
CA PHE A 78 -7.79 2.62 -13.77
C PHE A 78 -8.69 1.48 -14.30
N SER A 79 -9.81 1.21 -13.62
CA SER A 79 -10.73 0.15 -14.06
C SER A 79 -11.32 0.43 -15.45
N LEU A 80 -11.64 1.69 -15.76
CA LEU A 80 -12.13 2.08 -17.07
C LEU A 80 -11.07 1.88 -18.16
N ALA A 81 -9.81 2.22 -17.89
CA ALA A 81 -8.71 2.02 -18.83
C ALA A 81 -8.47 0.52 -19.13
N VAL A 82 -8.53 -0.32 -18.10
CA VAL A 82 -8.38 -1.78 -18.28
C VAL A 82 -9.58 -2.38 -19.02
N ILE A 83 -10.81 -1.97 -18.69
CA ILE A 83 -12.04 -2.54 -19.26
C ILE A 83 -12.28 -2.06 -20.70
N HIS A 84 -12.12 -0.76 -20.97
CA HIS A 84 -12.51 -0.17 -22.25
C HIS A 84 -11.34 0.00 -23.22
N TRP A 85 -10.13 0.27 -22.72
CA TRP A 85 -8.95 0.44 -23.57
C TRP A 85 -8.09 -0.81 -23.63
N HIS A 86 -8.48 -1.88 -22.91
CA HIS A 86 -7.73 -3.13 -22.85
C HIS A 86 -6.25 -2.92 -22.50
N THR A 87 -5.96 -1.83 -21.78
CA THR A 87 -4.59 -1.48 -21.46
C THR A 87 -4.04 -2.50 -20.46
N PRO A 88 -2.76 -2.92 -20.63
CA PRO A 88 -2.11 -3.75 -19.64
C PRO A 88 -2.23 -3.09 -18.26
N PRO A 89 -2.52 -3.83 -17.18
CA PRO A 89 -2.67 -3.26 -15.84
C PRO A 89 -1.47 -2.41 -15.41
N LEU A 90 -0.25 -2.77 -15.83
CA LEU A 90 0.94 -1.98 -15.53
C LEU A 90 0.95 -0.61 -16.23
N ALA A 91 0.43 -0.54 -17.45
CA ALA A 91 0.32 0.70 -18.22
C ALA A 91 -0.83 1.58 -17.74
N ALA A 92 -1.92 0.97 -17.24
CA ALA A 92 -3.03 1.71 -16.65
C ALA A 92 -2.68 2.32 -15.27
N LEU A 93 -1.61 1.84 -14.61
CA LEU A 93 -1.09 2.41 -13.36
C LEU A 93 -0.10 3.57 -13.56
N ALA A 94 0.41 3.76 -14.79
CA ALA A 94 1.36 4.82 -15.14
C ALA A 94 0.64 6.14 -15.42
#